data_AF-A0A967G359-F1
#
_entry.id   AF-A0A967G359-F1
#
_cell.length_a   1.000
_cell.length_b   1.000
_cell.length_c   1.000
_cell.angle_alpha   90.00
_cell.angle_beta   90.00
_cell.angle_gamma   90.00
#
_symmetry.space_group_name_H-M   'P 1'
#
loop_
_entity.id
_entity.type
_entity.pdbx_description
1 polymer ?
#
loop_
_entity_poly.entity_id
_entity_poly.type
_entity_poly.pdbx_seq_one_letter_code
_entity_poly.pdbx_strand_id
1 'polypeptide(L)'
;NATIIVTAEFDNGAWIDCRVINEQVNFCFDASPPYTIGFSSLITGEPLPENCRTCNVQVDESWRSWLMARNDDLASNPQIEKVAQWGTYTLMQAESPDGDFGVECWFRRSGVIELESCSELSD
;
A
#
# COMPACT_ATOMS: atom_id res chain seq x y z
N ASN A 1 10.24 19.18 -20.16
CA ASN A 1 9.03 18.35 -20.06
C ASN A 1 8.93 17.72 -18.69
N ALA A 2 8.08 18.28 -17.83
CA ALA A 2 7.73 17.65 -16.57
C ALA A 2 6.69 16.57 -16.83
N THR A 3 6.92 15.36 -16.32
CA THR A 3 5.85 14.36 -16.14
C THR A 3 5.27 14.61 -14.75
N ILE A 4 3.96 14.78 -14.65
CA ILE A 4 3.25 14.77 -13.37
C ILE A 4 2.39 13.51 -13.27
N ILE A 5 2.29 12.96 -12.06
CA ILE A 5 1.35 11.88 -11.75
C ILE A 5 0.19 12.52 -11.00
N VAL A 6 -1.01 12.36 -11.56
CA VAL A 6 -2.26 12.80 -10.92
C VAL A 6 -2.93 11.56 -10.38
N THR A 7 -3.17 11.55 -9.08
CA THR A 7 -3.88 10.47 -8.40
C THR A 7 -5.34 10.88 -8.22
N ALA A 8 -6.25 10.04 -8.71
CA ALA A 8 -7.70 10.24 -8.61
C ALA A 8 -8.33 9.12 -7.77
N GLU A 9 -9.24 9.51 -6.89
CA GLU A 9 -10.02 8.61 -6.07
C GLU A 9 -11.50 8.74 -6.42
N PHE A 10 -12.21 7.61 -6.41
CA PHE A 10 -13.61 7.53 -6.77
C PHE A 10 -14.41 6.94 -5.61
N ASP A 11 -15.69 7.30 -5.50
CA ASP A 11 -16.60 6.85 -4.43
C ASP A 11 -16.78 5.32 -4.38
N ASN A 12 -16.45 4.62 -5.47
CA ASN A 12 -16.48 3.16 -5.54
C ASN A 12 -15.18 2.51 -5.02
N GLY A 13 -14.26 3.27 -4.43
CA GLY A 13 -12.98 2.81 -3.93
C GLY A 13 -11.90 2.67 -5.01
N ALA A 14 -12.20 2.96 -6.28
CA ALA A 14 -11.19 2.92 -7.33
C ALA A 14 -10.13 4.01 -7.10
N TRP A 15 -8.88 3.62 -7.33
CA TRP A 15 -7.73 4.48 -7.10
C TRP A 15 -6.83 4.45 -8.34
N ILE A 16 -6.72 5.57 -9.05
CA ILE A 16 -6.09 5.63 -10.36
C ILE A 16 -4.96 6.65 -10.37
N ASP A 17 -3.81 6.23 -10.87
CA ASP A 17 -2.69 7.12 -11.21
C ASP A 17 -2.69 7.39 -12.71
N CYS A 18 -2.76 8.66 -13.08
CA CYS A 18 -2.67 9.12 -14.46
C CYS A 18 -1.36 9.88 -14.69
N ARG A 19 -0.59 9.42 -15.67
CA ARG A 19 0.60 10.12 -16.17
C ARG A 19 0.18 11.22 -17.13
N VAL A 20 0.52 12.46 -16.78
CA VAL A 20 0.28 13.63 -17.62
C VAL A 20 1.61 14.15 -18.18
N ILE A 21 1.68 14.29 -19.50
CA ILE A 21 2.84 14.77 -20.24
C ILE A 21 2.36 15.89 -21.15
N ASN A 22 3.03 17.05 -21.11
CA ASN A 22 2.65 18.22 -21.91
C ASN A 22 1.16 18.57 -21.76
N GLU A 23 0.68 18.58 -20.51
CA GLU A 23 -0.71 18.93 -20.15
C GLU A 23 -1.78 17.95 -20.70
N GLN A 24 -1.38 16.79 -21.22
CA GLN A 24 -2.28 15.76 -21.72
C GLN A 24 -2.14 14.47 -20.92
N VAL A 25 -3.28 13.87 -20.57
CA VAL A 25 -3.32 12.51 -20.00
C VAL A 25 -2.80 11.55 -21.05
N ASN A 26 -1.74 10.83 -20.71
CA ASN A 26 -1.09 9.90 -21.61
C ASN A 26 -1.54 8.45 -21.32
N PHE A 27 -1.46 8.04 -20.05
CA PHE A 27 -1.78 6.70 -19.61
C PHE A 27 -2.21 6.71 -18.15
N CYS A 28 -3.23 5.92 -17.80
CA CYS A 28 -3.70 5.75 -16.43
C CYS A 28 -3.64 4.27 -16.02
N PHE A 29 -3.35 4.01 -14.76
CA PHE A 29 -3.26 2.67 -14.21
C PHE A 29 -3.77 2.64 -12.77
N ASP A 30 -4.11 1.44 -12.31
CA ASP A 30 -4.52 1.21 -10.92
C ASP A 30 -3.37 1.54 -9.97
N ALA A 31 -3.63 2.43 -9.01
CA ALA A 31 -2.68 2.91 -8.02
C ALA A 31 -2.62 2.02 -6.77
N SER A 32 -3.62 1.17 -6.57
CA SER A 32 -3.75 0.30 -5.39
C SER A 32 -2.72 -0.84 -5.25
N PRO A 33 -2.13 -1.44 -6.30
CA PRO A 33 -1.35 -2.68 -6.15
C PRO A 33 -0.18 -2.65 -5.15
N PRO A 34 0.62 -1.57 -5.03
CA PRO A 34 1.63 -1.49 -3.97
C PRO A 34 1.03 -1.59 -2.57
N TYR A 35 -0.14 -0.98 -2.36
CA TYR A 35 -0.76 -0.84 -1.05
C TYR A 35 -1.59 -2.05 -0.64
N THR A 36 -2.03 -2.87 -1.61
CA THR A 36 -2.82 -4.08 -1.35
C THR A 36 -1.94 -5.32 -1.48
N ILE A 37 -1.50 -5.65 -2.70
CA ILE A 37 -0.70 -6.86 -2.99
C ILE A 37 0.70 -6.71 -2.39
N GLY A 38 1.34 -5.55 -2.57
CA GLY A 38 2.66 -5.27 -2.01
C GLY A 38 2.68 -5.36 -0.50
N PHE A 39 1.71 -4.74 0.15
CA PHE A 39 1.57 -4.78 1.60
C PHE A 39 1.27 -6.20 2.12
N SER A 40 0.38 -6.94 1.45
CA SER A 40 0.12 -8.35 1.77
C SER A 40 1.39 -9.21 1.71
N SER A 41 2.21 -9.02 0.66
CA SER A 41 3.50 -9.70 0.51
C SER A 41 4.48 -9.35 1.65
N LEU A 42 4.48 -8.09 2.10
CA LEU A 42 5.30 -7.68 3.25
C LEU A 42 4.86 -8.32 4.57
N ILE A 43 3.56 -8.44 4.81
CA ILE A 43 3.00 -9.06 6.03
C ILE A 43 3.27 -10.57 6.03
N THR A 44 2.90 -11.23 4.93
CA THR A 44 2.91 -12.70 4.83
C THR A 44 4.30 -13.27 4.55
N GLY A 45 5.23 -12.47 4.05
CA GLY A 45 6.52 -12.93 3.54
C GLY A 45 6.43 -13.72 2.23
N GLU A 46 5.25 -13.86 1.64
CA GLU A 46 5.08 -14.48 0.33
C GLU A 46 5.69 -13.59 -0.77
N PRO A 47 6.31 -14.16 -1.81
CA PRO A 47 6.85 -13.38 -2.91
C PRO A 47 5.75 -12.67 -3.69
N LEU A 48 6.07 -11.50 -4.26
CA LEU A 48 5.16 -10.80 -5.16
C LEU A 48 4.77 -11.69 -6.37
N PRO A 49 3.51 -11.61 -6.84
CA PRO A 49 3.11 -12.26 -8.08
C PRO A 49 3.98 -11.82 -9.27
N GLU A 50 4.37 -12.76 -10.13
CA GLU A 50 5.26 -12.48 -11.28
C GLU A 50 4.70 -11.41 -12.23
N ASN A 51 3.38 -11.27 -12.28
CA ASN A 51 2.67 -10.30 -13.12
C ASN A 51 2.49 -8.92 -12.47
N CYS A 52 2.93 -8.69 -11.23
CA CYS A 52 2.77 -7.40 -10.57
C CYS A 52 4.08 -6.62 -10.38
N ARG A 53 4.62 -6.10 -11.49
CA ARG A 53 5.86 -5.30 -11.48
C ARG A 53 5.74 -3.98 -10.72
N THR A 54 4.53 -3.46 -10.56
CA THR A 54 4.26 -2.19 -9.86
C THR A 54 3.86 -2.38 -8.40
N CYS A 55 3.78 -3.61 -7.89
CA CYS A 55 3.40 -3.88 -6.50
C CYS A 55 4.53 -3.65 -5.48
N ASN A 56 5.75 -3.35 -5.93
CA ASN A 56 6.89 -3.31 -5.02
C ASN A 56 6.80 -2.14 -4.03
N VAL A 57 6.90 -2.45 -2.74
CA VAL A 57 7.02 -1.49 -1.64
C VAL A 57 8.46 -1.51 -1.13
N GLN A 58 9.05 -0.33 -0.99
CA GLN A 58 10.30 -0.18 -0.28
C GLN A 58 10.03 -0.17 1.23
N VAL A 59 10.79 -0.96 1.97
CA VAL A 59 10.61 -1.09 3.42
C VAL A 59 11.97 -1.26 4.08
N ASP A 60 12.16 -0.53 5.17
CA ASP A 60 13.31 -0.66 6.03
C ASP A 60 13.30 -2.00 6.77
N GLU A 61 14.48 -2.55 7.06
CA GLU A 61 14.60 -3.87 7.67
C GLU A 61 13.93 -3.95 9.05
N SER A 62 13.89 -2.85 9.80
CA SER A 62 13.18 -2.77 11.08
C SER A 62 11.68 -2.99 10.91
N TRP A 63 11.07 -2.36 9.90
CA TRP A 63 9.63 -2.53 9.64
C TRP A 63 9.31 -3.88 9.02
N ARG A 64 10.19 -4.38 8.14
CA ARG A 64 10.08 -5.75 7.61
C ARG A 64 10.06 -6.75 8.76
N SER A 65 11.03 -6.68 9.66
CA SER A 65 11.11 -7.56 10.84
C SER A 65 9.89 -7.40 11.76
N TRP A 66 9.42 -6.17 11.96
CA TRP A 66 8.26 -5.89 12.82
C TRP A 66 6.97 -6.49 12.27
N LEU A 67 6.72 -6.40 10.96
CA LEU A 67 5.56 -7.00 10.30
C LEU A 67 5.66 -8.53 10.28
N MET A 68 6.83 -9.08 9.94
CA MET A 68 7.04 -10.53 9.95
C MET A 68 6.80 -11.15 11.33
N ALA A 69 7.14 -10.45 12.41
CA ALA A 69 6.88 -10.90 13.78
C ALA A 69 5.39 -10.97 14.14
N ARG A 70 4.51 -10.39 13.33
CA ARG A 70 3.04 -10.34 13.51
C ARG A 70 2.29 -11.12 12.43
N ASN A 71 2.99 -11.85 11.56
CA ASN A 71 2.37 -12.64 10.50
C ASN A 71 1.36 -13.65 11.06
N ASP A 72 1.74 -14.34 12.14
CA ASP A 72 0.86 -15.31 12.81
C ASP A 72 -0.42 -14.65 13.36
N ASP A 73 -0.33 -13.42 13.86
CA ASP A 73 -1.47 -12.67 14.43
C ASP A 73 -2.38 -12.08 13.34
N LEU A 74 -1.81 -11.56 12.25
CA LEU A 74 -2.56 -11.04 11.09
C LEU A 74 -3.14 -12.16 10.20
N ALA A 75 -2.74 -13.41 10.46
CA ALA A 75 -2.97 -14.58 9.63
C ALA A 75 -2.43 -14.45 8.19
N SER A 76 -2.43 -15.55 7.44
CA SER A 76 -1.89 -15.61 6.08
C SER A 76 -2.72 -14.87 5.01
N ASN A 77 -3.88 -14.30 5.38
CA ASN A 77 -4.76 -13.59 4.46
C ASN A 77 -5.41 -12.37 5.13
N PRO A 78 -4.63 -11.34 5.49
CA PRO A 78 -5.14 -10.16 6.15
C PRO A 78 -6.14 -9.41 5.25
N GLN A 79 -7.17 -8.84 5.84
CA GLN A 79 -8.04 -7.88 5.16
C GLN A 79 -7.33 -6.53 5.11
N ILE A 80 -6.99 -6.06 3.90
CA ILE A 80 -6.23 -4.81 3.71
C ILE A 80 -7.14 -3.77 3.08
N GLU A 81 -7.22 -2.60 3.70
CA GLU A 81 -7.97 -1.47 3.18
C GLU A 81 -7.26 -0.12 3.35
N LYS A 82 -7.67 0.85 2.54
CA LYS A 82 -7.18 2.22 2.63
C LYS A 82 -8.10 3.01 3.56
N VAL A 83 -7.53 3.56 4.63
CA VAL A 83 -8.28 4.33 5.62
C VAL A 83 -8.32 5.81 5.25
N ALA A 84 -7.16 6.37 4.88
CA ALA A 84 -7.04 7.80 4.60
C ALA A 84 -5.88 8.11 3.64
N GLN A 85 -5.92 9.29 3.04
CA GLN A 85 -4.82 9.84 2.27
C GLN A 85 -4.61 11.33 2.61
N TRP A 86 -3.36 11.72 2.81
CA TRP A 86 -2.97 13.11 3.05
C TRP A 86 -1.72 13.46 2.25
N GLY A 87 -1.90 14.21 1.16
CA GLY A 87 -0.81 14.56 0.26
C GLY A 87 -0.15 13.31 -0.33
N THR A 88 1.14 13.12 -0.05
CA THR A 88 1.92 11.94 -0.48
C THR A 88 1.83 10.75 0.47
N TYR A 89 1.08 10.88 1.57
CA TYR A 89 0.93 9.83 2.57
C TYR A 89 -0.40 9.11 2.40
N THR A 90 -0.37 7.79 2.47
CA THR A 90 -1.55 6.92 2.48
C THR A 90 -1.53 6.09 3.75
N LEU A 91 -2.62 6.12 4.51
CA LEU A 91 -2.83 5.26 5.65
C LEU A 91 -3.57 4.00 5.20
N MET A 92 -2.95 2.85 5.42
CA MET A 92 -3.51 1.53 5.17
C MET A 92 -3.73 0.82 6.50
N GLN A 93 -4.77 -0.01 6.55
CA GLN A 93 -5.07 -0.88 7.66
C GLN A 93 -5.04 -2.32 7.17
N ALA A 94 -4.50 -3.20 8.00
CA ALA A 94 -4.50 -4.65 7.78
C ALA A 94 -5.04 -5.33 9.04
N GLU A 95 -6.06 -6.17 8.89
CA GLU A 95 -6.68 -6.92 9.99
C GLU A 95 -6.66 -8.41 9.74
N SER A 96 -6.63 -9.18 10.83
CA SER A 96 -6.87 -10.62 10.78
C SER A 96 -8.29 -10.90 10.27
N PRO A 97 -8.54 -12.04 9.62
CA PRO A 97 -9.87 -12.37 9.08
C PRO A 97 -11.01 -12.39 10.11
N ASP A 98 -10.68 -12.63 11.38
CA ASP A 98 -11.60 -12.62 12.51
C ASP A 98 -11.74 -11.24 13.19
N GLY A 99 -10.86 -10.29 12.86
CA GLY A 99 -10.84 -8.94 13.42
C GLY A 99 -10.22 -8.85 14.82
N ASP A 100 -9.60 -9.91 15.33
CA ASP A 100 -9.00 -9.94 16.68
C ASP A 100 -7.67 -9.19 16.76
N PHE A 101 -7.01 -8.96 15.63
CA PHE A 101 -5.76 -8.22 15.55
C PHE A 101 -5.71 -7.35 14.30
N GLY A 102 -5.14 -6.15 14.42
CA GLY A 102 -4.92 -5.31 13.27
C GLY A 102 -3.80 -4.29 13.45
N VAL A 103 -3.31 -3.80 12.33
CA VAL A 103 -2.25 -2.80 12.26
C VAL A 103 -2.64 -1.69 11.30
N GLU A 104 -2.19 -0.49 11.62
CA GLU A 104 -2.24 0.68 10.76
C GLU A 104 -0.83 1.04 10.31
N CYS A 105 -0.66 1.27 9.01
CA CYS A 105 0.63 1.53 8.40
C CYS A 105 0.57 2.75 7.48
N TRP A 106 1.51 3.67 7.68
CA TRP A 106 1.69 4.84 6.82
C TRP A 106 2.65 4.52 5.68
N PHE A 107 2.18 4.79 4.46
CA PHE A 107 2.97 4.69 3.24
C PHE A 107 3.23 6.09 2.70
N ARG A 108 4.45 6.35 2.21
CA ARG A 108 4.81 7.59 1.53
C ARG A 108 5.15 7.35 0.07
N ARG A 109 4.72 8.27 -0.79
CA ARG A 109 5.05 8.29 -2.22
C ARG A 109 6.11 9.36 -2.51
N SER A 110 7.32 8.92 -2.89
CA SER A 110 8.48 9.77 -3.28
C SER A 110 8.96 9.54 -4.71
N GLY A 111 8.21 8.77 -5.50
CA GLY A 111 8.62 8.22 -6.80
C GLY A 111 8.57 6.68 -6.80
N VAL A 112 8.71 6.10 -5.61
CA VAL A 112 8.35 4.72 -5.25
C VAL A 112 7.41 4.78 -4.05
N ILE A 113 6.79 3.64 -3.70
CA ILE A 113 5.98 3.52 -2.49
C ILE A 113 6.87 2.98 -1.38
N GLU A 114 6.95 3.72 -0.27
CA GLU A 114 7.78 3.42 0.91
C GLU A 114 6.87 3.20 2.12
N LEU A 115 7.13 2.16 2.91
CA LEU A 115 6.52 1.98 4.22
C LEU A 115 7.29 2.80 5.26
N GLU A 116 6.64 3.81 5.84
CA GLU A 116 7.24 4.77 6.77
C GLU A 116 7.10 4.33 8.22
N SER A 117 5.91 3.86 8.60
CA SER A 117 5.64 3.40 9.97
C SER A 117 4.46 2.45 10.03
N CYS A 118 4.44 1.63 11.07
CA CYS A 118 3.27 0.84 11.47
C CYS A 118 3.03 0.94 12.98
N SER A 119 1.78 0.76 13.39
CA SER A 119 1.34 0.60 14.77
C SER A 119 0.23 -0.43 14.85
N GLU A 120 0.09 -1.07 16.00
CA GLU A 120 -1.10 -1.88 16.30
C GLU A 120 -2.32 -0.97 16.43
N LEU A 121 -3.47 -1.45 15.95
CA LEU A 121 -4.74 -0.80 16.20
C LEU A 121 -4.99 -0.80 17.71
N SER A 122 -5.39 0.36 18.23
CA SER A 122 -5.81 0.51 19.62
C SER A 122 -7.32 0.42 19.69
N ASP A 123 -7.86 -0.38 20.61
CA ASP A 123 -9.29 -0.40 20.96
C ASP A 123 -9.83 0.97 21.41
#